data_AF-A0A8I1Q5K9-F1
#
_entry.id   AF-A0A8I1Q5K9-F1
#
_cell.length_a   1.000
_cell.length_b   1.000
_cell.length_c   1.000
_cell.angle_alpha   90.00
_cell.angle_beta   90.00
_cell.angle_gamma   90.00
#
_symmetry.space_group_name_H-M   'P 1'
#
loop_
_entity.id
_entity.type
_entity.pdbx_description
1 polymer ?
#
loop_
_entity_poly.entity_id
_entity_poly.type
_entity_poly.pdbx_seq_one_letter_code
_entity_poly.pdbx_strand_id
1 'polypeptide(L)'
;MSTVDVSTRPRRPVGAAGGAGGQFVQKTNSPPEDSLTESATGSFLYPPEQFESVQDYLEFFDSAAISDQVLSNATHAYRTWRQKSILAHIQAQHEAFVNTKDNVAYRMAKTHGREGLDLAIEAERPKWRAEAEGLYPVESLPRSQSRAVLRAHQMVFLRGMLPEQDEQAVLDHQIPHLGAPVRAEDLVDHYNTYEWAHEALTESDYAQADAMNRVASLLAAQQGITDYDDWH
;
A
#
# COMPACT_ATOMS: atom_id res chain seq x y z
N MET A 1 -18.82 -59.57 19.79
CA MET A 1 -19.97 -59.22 18.93
C MET A 1 -20.75 -58.13 19.66
N SER A 2 -20.60 -56.88 19.23
CA SER A 2 -21.23 -55.71 19.85
C SER A 2 -22.43 -55.27 19.03
N THR A 3 -23.55 -55.05 19.72
CA THR A 3 -24.75 -54.38 19.22
C THR A 3 -24.72 -52.90 19.59
N VAL A 4 -25.29 -52.09 18.70
CA VAL A 4 -25.44 -50.63 18.72
C VAL A 4 -26.58 -50.23 19.66
N ASP A 5 -26.49 -49.09 20.36
CA ASP A 5 -27.61 -48.13 20.41
C ASP A 5 -27.22 -46.69 20.82
N VAL A 6 -28.07 -45.78 20.37
CA VAL A 6 -28.02 -44.32 20.21
C VAL A 6 -28.17 -43.54 21.53
N SER A 7 -27.51 -42.38 21.66
CA SER A 7 -27.97 -41.31 22.57
C SER A 7 -27.70 -39.91 22.01
N THR A 8 -28.73 -39.36 21.37
CA THR A 8 -28.92 -37.93 21.11
C THR A 8 -29.21 -37.18 22.40
N ARG A 9 -28.49 -36.09 22.69
CA ARG A 9 -28.90 -35.05 23.65
C ARG A 9 -28.99 -33.68 22.97
N PRO A 10 -30.07 -32.91 23.21
CA PRO A 10 -30.21 -31.55 22.70
C PRO A 10 -29.48 -30.56 23.63
N ARG A 11 -28.70 -29.63 23.08
CA ARG A 11 -28.24 -28.45 23.82
C ARG A 11 -29.07 -27.25 23.41
N ARG A 12 -29.99 -26.85 24.30
CA ARG A 12 -30.67 -25.54 24.26
C ARG A 12 -29.65 -24.41 24.56
N PRO A 13 -29.85 -23.20 24.01
CA PRO A 13 -29.08 -22.01 24.37
C PRO A 13 -29.52 -21.50 25.75
N VAL A 14 -28.57 -21.14 26.61
CA VAL A 14 -28.84 -20.43 27.86
C VAL A 14 -28.69 -18.94 27.58
N GLY A 15 -29.78 -18.31 27.15
CA GLY A 15 -29.98 -16.88 27.34
C GLY A 15 -30.71 -16.69 28.66
N ALA A 16 -30.03 -16.16 29.68
CA ALA A 16 -30.69 -15.69 30.88
C ALA A 16 -31.20 -14.27 30.64
N ALA A 17 -32.50 -14.07 30.82
CA ALA A 17 -33.15 -12.77 30.81
C ALA A 17 -33.18 -12.19 32.23
N GLY A 18 -32.70 -10.95 32.38
CA GLY A 18 -32.97 -10.09 33.53
C GLY A 18 -31.77 -9.80 34.43
N GLY A 19 -31.23 -8.58 34.35
CA GLY A 19 -30.31 -8.06 35.37
C GLY A 19 -29.35 -6.96 34.90
N ALA A 20 -29.81 -5.71 34.92
CA ALA A 20 -29.08 -4.46 35.21
C ALA A 20 -27.65 -4.24 34.66
N GLY A 21 -27.52 -3.26 33.76
CA GLY A 21 -26.52 -2.19 33.90
C GLY A 21 -25.04 -2.56 33.77
N GLY A 22 -24.65 -3.26 32.71
CA GLY A 22 -23.25 -3.32 32.30
C GLY A 22 -22.88 -2.04 31.54
N GLN A 23 -22.17 -1.12 32.19
CA GLN A 23 -21.53 0.01 31.53
C GLN A 23 -20.68 -0.53 30.36
N PHE A 24 -20.91 0.00 29.15
CA PHE A 24 -19.94 -0.13 28.09
C PHE A 24 -18.68 0.60 28.56
N VAL A 25 -17.72 -0.15 29.08
CA VAL A 25 -16.35 0.36 29.18
C VAL A 25 -15.95 0.59 27.73
N GLN A 26 -15.94 1.85 27.31
CA GLN A 26 -15.15 2.28 26.16
C GLN A 26 -13.78 1.69 26.41
N LYS A 27 -13.38 0.68 25.63
CA LYS A 27 -11.97 0.37 25.47
C LYS A 27 -11.37 1.66 24.95
N THR A 28 -10.82 2.47 25.84
CA THR A 28 -9.75 3.39 25.49
C THR A 28 -8.75 2.52 24.76
N ASN A 29 -8.68 2.71 23.45
CA ASN A 29 -7.63 2.18 22.61
C ASN A 29 -6.34 2.79 23.14
N SER A 30 -5.78 2.19 24.18
CA SER A 30 -4.36 2.35 24.47
C SER A 30 -3.66 1.95 23.18
N PRO A 31 -2.80 2.82 22.62
CA PRO A 31 -2.02 2.45 21.47
C PRO A 31 -1.30 1.13 21.79
N PRO A 32 -1.26 0.15 20.87
CA PRO A 32 -0.45 -1.03 21.08
C PRO A 32 0.97 -0.58 21.41
N GLU A 33 1.65 -1.22 22.36
CA GLU A 33 2.99 -0.82 22.82
C GLU A 33 3.99 -0.64 21.66
N ASP A 34 3.79 -1.37 20.55
CA ASP A 34 4.52 -1.23 19.29
C ASP A 34 4.45 0.18 18.65
N SER A 35 3.37 0.94 18.88
CA SER A 35 3.23 2.31 18.37
C SER A 35 4.03 3.33 19.20
N LEU A 36 4.36 3.01 20.46
CA LEU A 36 5.19 3.86 21.32
C LEU A 36 6.68 3.66 21.02
N THR A 37 7.07 2.49 20.50
CA THR A 37 8.46 2.24 20.08
C THR A 37 8.83 2.90 18.76
N GLU A 38 7.87 3.16 17.87
CA GLU A 38 8.13 3.83 16.58
C GLU A 38 8.20 5.35 16.65
N SER A 39 7.71 5.96 17.73
CA SER A 39 7.77 7.41 17.95
C SER A 39 9.02 7.86 18.71
N ALA A 40 9.90 6.92 19.07
CA ALA A 40 11.16 7.17 19.75
C ALA A 40 12.32 7.36 18.75
N THR A 41 13.27 8.23 19.09
CA THR A 41 14.57 8.31 18.41
C THR A 41 15.29 6.97 18.49
N GLY A 42 15.84 6.50 17.37
CA GLY A 42 16.44 5.17 17.23
C GLY A 42 15.44 4.09 16.78
N SER A 43 14.28 4.48 16.27
CA SER A 43 13.29 3.58 15.67
C SER A 43 13.44 3.52 14.15
N PHE A 44 12.73 2.58 13.50
CA PHE A 44 12.75 2.48 12.04
C PHE A 44 12.27 3.75 11.32
N LEU A 45 11.29 4.47 11.91
CA LEU A 45 10.78 5.73 11.35
C LEU A 45 11.69 6.92 11.67
N TYR A 46 12.34 6.90 12.84
CA TYR A 46 13.24 7.96 13.30
C TYR A 46 14.60 7.36 13.65
N PRO A 47 15.42 6.99 12.65
CA PRO A 47 16.74 6.43 12.88
C PRO A 47 17.66 7.42 13.58
N PRO A 48 18.77 6.96 14.19
CA PRO A 48 19.81 7.84 14.72
C PRO A 48 20.30 8.82 13.65
N GLU A 49 20.58 10.07 14.05
CA GLU A 49 21.06 11.11 13.13
C GLU A 49 22.45 10.81 12.54
N GLN A 50 23.20 9.89 13.17
CA GLN A 50 24.59 9.58 12.84
C GLN A 50 24.85 8.09 13.07
N PHE A 51 25.68 7.50 12.21
CA PHE A 51 26.18 6.13 12.36
C PHE A 51 27.70 6.15 12.39
N GLU A 52 28.31 5.33 13.25
CA GLU A 52 29.78 5.26 13.39
C GLU A 52 30.42 4.59 12.17
N SER A 53 29.71 3.68 11.51
CA SER A 53 30.14 2.99 10.30
C SER A 53 28.96 2.56 9.41
N VAL A 54 29.26 2.22 8.16
CA VAL A 54 28.30 1.58 7.25
C VAL A 54 27.76 0.25 7.80
N GLN A 55 28.56 -0.48 8.57
CA GLN A 55 28.12 -1.74 9.16
C GLN A 55 27.04 -1.52 10.22
N ASP A 56 27.21 -0.49 11.07
CA ASP A 56 26.22 -0.13 12.08
C ASP A 56 24.91 0.35 11.44
N TYR A 57 25.02 1.10 10.34
CA TYR A 57 23.86 1.52 9.53
C TYR A 57 23.08 0.33 9.00
N LEU A 58 23.76 -0.63 8.36
CA LEU A 58 23.11 -1.82 7.78
C LEU A 58 22.51 -2.71 8.88
N GLU A 59 23.25 -2.96 9.95
CA GLU A 59 22.77 -3.77 11.10
C GLU A 59 21.55 -3.14 11.76
N PHE A 60 21.52 -1.81 11.88
CA PHE A 60 20.36 -1.09 12.38
C PHE A 60 19.12 -1.37 11.52
N PHE A 61 19.16 -1.13 10.21
CA PHE A 61 17.97 -1.30 9.37
C PHE A 61 17.57 -2.78 9.17
N ASP A 62 18.51 -3.71 9.22
CA ASP A 62 18.24 -5.15 9.18
C ASP A 62 17.48 -5.63 10.42
N SER A 63 17.83 -5.09 11.59
CA SER A 63 17.29 -5.50 12.89
C SER A 63 16.11 -4.67 13.37
N ALA A 64 15.99 -3.41 12.92
CA ALA A 64 14.95 -2.49 13.33
C ALA A 64 13.56 -3.08 13.09
N ALA A 65 12.75 -3.02 14.15
CA ALA A 65 11.36 -3.47 14.11
C ALA A 65 10.53 -2.48 13.28
N ILE A 66 9.68 -3.03 12.41
CA ILE A 66 8.68 -2.28 11.66
C ILE A 66 7.32 -2.69 12.21
N SER A 67 6.56 -1.72 12.72
CA SER A 67 5.25 -1.97 13.31
C SER A 67 4.28 -2.51 12.27
N ASP A 68 3.29 -3.25 12.77
CA ASP A 68 2.18 -3.70 11.95
C ASP A 68 1.37 -2.53 11.36
N GLN A 69 1.42 -1.35 11.99
CA GLN A 69 0.76 -0.14 11.48
C GLN A 69 1.42 0.34 10.19
N VAL A 70 2.75 0.51 10.20
CA VAL A 70 3.52 0.90 9.01
C VAL A 70 3.36 -0.11 7.88
N LEU A 71 3.32 -1.41 8.20
CA LEU A 71 3.09 -2.46 7.20
C LEU A 71 1.67 -2.45 6.62
N SER A 72 0.68 -2.08 7.43
CA SER A 72 -0.69 -1.85 6.97
C SER A 72 -0.74 -0.65 6.02
N ASN A 73 -0.12 0.47 6.42
CA ASN A 73 0.01 1.67 5.60
C ASN A 73 0.69 1.37 4.26
N ALA A 74 1.78 0.60 4.26
CA ALA A 74 2.49 0.19 3.05
C ALA A 74 1.61 -0.60 2.08
N THR A 75 0.82 -1.54 2.60
CA THR A 75 -0.09 -2.33 1.77
C THR A 75 -1.14 -1.44 1.10
N HIS A 76 -1.68 -0.46 1.85
CA HIS A 76 -2.66 0.49 1.34
C HIS A 76 -2.05 1.48 0.34
N ALA A 77 -0.96 2.15 0.72
CA ALA A 77 -0.26 3.14 -0.10
C ALA A 77 0.19 2.54 -1.44
N TYR A 78 0.79 1.34 -1.43
CA TYR A 78 1.17 0.65 -2.65
C TYR A 78 -0.01 0.39 -3.57
N ARG A 79 -1.14 -0.08 -3.03
CA ARG A 79 -2.33 -0.35 -3.83
C ARG A 79 -2.89 0.91 -4.47
N THR A 80 -3.00 1.99 -3.70
CA THR A 80 -3.49 3.30 -4.17
C THR A 80 -2.58 3.87 -5.24
N TRP A 81 -1.28 3.89 -4.97
CA TRP A 81 -0.26 4.31 -5.93
C TRP A 81 -0.30 3.48 -7.21
N ARG A 82 -0.35 2.14 -7.11
CA ARG A 82 -0.43 1.24 -8.26
C ARG A 82 -1.64 1.56 -9.13
N GLN A 83 -2.81 1.76 -8.52
CA GLN A 83 -4.02 2.12 -9.24
C GLN A 83 -3.87 3.46 -9.96
N LYS A 84 -3.32 4.48 -9.29
CA LYS A 84 -3.01 5.79 -9.88
C LYS A 84 -2.03 5.65 -11.06
N SER A 85 -0.96 4.88 -10.91
CA SER A 85 0.05 4.63 -11.95
C SER A 85 -0.53 3.90 -13.16
N ILE A 86 -1.40 2.91 -12.96
CA ILE A 86 -2.10 2.21 -14.06
C ILE A 86 -3.01 3.18 -14.82
N LEU A 87 -3.79 4.00 -14.10
CA LEU A 87 -4.67 4.99 -14.73
C LEU A 87 -3.88 6.04 -15.50
N ALA A 88 -2.77 6.53 -14.94
CA ALA A 88 -1.87 7.47 -15.60
C ALA A 88 -1.27 6.86 -16.89
N HIS A 89 -0.87 5.59 -16.86
CA HIS A 89 -0.40 4.88 -18.05
C HIS A 89 -1.47 4.78 -19.14
N ILE A 90 -2.68 4.34 -18.78
CA ILE A 90 -3.81 4.25 -19.72
C ILE A 90 -4.12 5.61 -20.33
N GLN A 91 -4.10 6.69 -19.53
CA GLN A 91 -4.33 8.05 -20.00
C GLN A 91 -3.23 8.50 -20.96
N ALA A 92 -1.96 8.23 -20.66
CA ALA A 92 -0.84 8.56 -21.54
C ALA A 92 -0.93 7.81 -22.88
N GLN A 93 -1.28 6.52 -22.86
CA GLN A 93 -1.50 5.72 -24.09
C GLN A 93 -2.69 6.24 -24.89
N HIS A 94 -3.78 6.61 -24.21
CA HIS A 94 -4.95 7.21 -24.84
C HIS A 94 -4.58 8.53 -25.55
N GLU A 95 -3.86 9.42 -24.88
CA GLU A 95 -3.40 10.68 -25.48
C GLU A 95 -2.46 10.45 -26.66
N ALA A 96 -1.50 9.53 -26.52
CA ALA A 96 -0.60 9.15 -27.62
C ALA A 96 -1.37 8.58 -28.81
N PHE A 97 -2.36 7.72 -28.55
CA PHE A 97 -3.21 7.14 -29.58
C PHE A 97 -4.04 8.21 -30.28
N VAL A 98 -4.78 9.05 -29.58
CA VAL A 98 -5.64 10.09 -30.22
C VAL A 98 -4.82 11.11 -31.00
N ASN A 99 -3.61 11.45 -30.53
CA ASN A 99 -2.75 12.46 -31.16
C ASN A 99 -1.89 11.91 -32.30
N THR A 100 -1.84 10.59 -32.52
CA THR A 100 -1.08 10.00 -33.62
C THR A 100 -1.81 10.16 -34.95
N LYS A 101 -1.24 10.95 -35.85
CA LYS A 101 -1.80 11.19 -37.18
C LYS A 101 -1.95 9.87 -37.97
N ASP A 102 -3.08 9.72 -38.66
CA ASP A 102 -3.40 8.59 -39.55
C ASP A 102 -3.48 7.20 -38.87
N ASN A 103 -3.59 7.15 -37.55
CA ASN A 103 -3.81 5.89 -36.84
C ASN A 103 -5.26 5.37 -36.94
N VAL A 104 -5.56 4.25 -36.25
CA VAL A 104 -6.90 3.66 -36.23
C VAL A 104 -7.95 4.63 -35.66
N ALA A 105 -7.68 5.32 -34.55
CA ALA A 105 -8.58 6.34 -33.99
C ALA A 105 -8.90 7.44 -35.00
N TYR A 106 -7.89 7.99 -35.68
CA TYR A 106 -8.07 9.04 -36.68
C TYR A 106 -8.93 8.56 -37.86
N ARG A 107 -8.70 7.33 -38.35
CA ARG A 107 -9.50 6.73 -39.44
C ARG A 107 -10.94 6.47 -39.00
N MET A 108 -11.14 5.93 -37.80
CA MET A 108 -12.49 5.69 -37.27
C MET A 108 -13.24 6.99 -37.00
N ALA A 109 -12.58 8.01 -36.46
CA ALA A 109 -13.15 9.34 -36.25
C ALA A 109 -13.58 9.99 -37.57
N LYS A 110 -12.78 9.85 -38.63
CA LYS A 110 -13.08 10.39 -39.96
C LYS A 110 -14.27 9.69 -40.63
N THR A 111 -14.40 8.37 -40.49
CA THR A 111 -15.45 7.58 -41.15
C THR A 111 -16.76 7.53 -40.36
N HIS A 112 -16.67 7.46 -39.03
CA HIS A 112 -17.80 7.17 -38.14
C HIS A 112 -18.02 8.25 -37.07
N GLY A 113 -17.31 9.38 -37.13
CA GLY A 113 -17.42 10.45 -36.14
C GLY A 113 -16.97 10.02 -34.74
N ARG A 114 -17.55 10.66 -33.72
CA ARG A 114 -17.18 10.43 -32.31
C ARG A 114 -17.40 8.98 -31.86
N GLU A 115 -18.48 8.35 -32.30
CA GLU A 115 -18.79 6.96 -31.92
C GLU A 115 -17.70 5.98 -32.41
N GLY A 116 -17.17 6.19 -33.63
CA GLY A 116 -16.06 5.39 -34.12
C GLY A 116 -14.77 5.59 -33.34
N LEU A 117 -14.50 6.82 -32.91
CA LEU A 117 -13.35 7.13 -32.06
C LEU A 117 -13.46 6.40 -30.72
N ASP A 118 -14.62 6.50 -30.07
CA ASP A 118 -14.88 5.86 -28.78
C ASP A 118 -14.74 4.34 -28.89
N LEU A 119 -15.28 3.72 -29.95
CA LEU A 119 -15.12 2.28 -30.23
C LEU A 119 -13.66 1.87 -30.43
N ALA A 120 -12.86 2.68 -31.14
CA ALA A 120 -11.45 2.41 -31.34
C ALA A 120 -10.66 2.48 -30.02
N ILE A 121 -11.00 3.42 -29.15
CA ILE A 121 -10.38 3.56 -27.81
C ILE A 121 -10.75 2.38 -26.92
N GLU A 122 -12.04 2.01 -26.85
CA GLU A 122 -12.49 0.89 -26.02
C GLU A 122 -11.91 -0.45 -26.48
N ALA A 123 -11.59 -0.60 -27.78
CA ALA A 123 -10.91 -1.78 -28.30
C ALA A 123 -9.44 -1.90 -27.84
N GLU A 124 -8.73 -0.78 -27.69
CA GLU A 124 -7.32 -0.75 -27.26
C GLU A 124 -7.15 -0.68 -25.74
N ARG A 125 -8.11 -0.12 -25.01
CA ARG A 125 -8.04 0.05 -23.55
C ARG A 125 -7.66 -1.24 -22.77
N PRO A 126 -8.19 -2.44 -23.10
CA PRO A 126 -7.78 -3.67 -22.44
C PRO A 126 -6.30 -3.99 -22.61
N LYS A 127 -5.72 -3.67 -23.78
CA LYS A 127 -4.30 -3.87 -24.06
C LYS A 127 -3.44 -2.91 -23.24
N TRP A 128 -3.76 -1.62 -23.21
CA TRP A 128 -3.03 -0.64 -22.39
C TRP A 128 -3.10 -0.98 -20.90
N ARG A 129 -4.26 -1.47 -20.45
CA ARG A 129 -4.42 -1.96 -19.08
C ARG A 129 -3.52 -3.16 -18.80
N ALA A 130 -3.47 -4.15 -19.70
CA ALA A 130 -2.61 -5.32 -19.54
C ALA A 130 -1.12 -4.96 -19.57
N GLU A 131 -0.71 -4.00 -20.41
CA GLU A 131 0.64 -3.44 -20.43
C GLU A 131 0.99 -2.78 -19.08
N ALA A 132 0.09 -1.93 -18.56
CA ALA A 132 0.27 -1.27 -17.26
C ALA A 132 0.30 -2.26 -16.08
N GLU A 133 -0.58 -3.27 -16.08
CA GLU A 133 -0.59 -4.35 -15.09
C GLU A 133 0.67 -5.22 -15.18
N GLY A 134 1.29 -5.34 -16.36
CA GLY A 134 2.57 -6.02 -16.55
C GLY A 134 3.76 -5.26 -15.94
N LEU A 135 3.71 -3.92 -15.93
CA LEU A 135 4.72 -3.09 -15.26
C LEU A 135 4.64 -3.22 -13.73
N TYR A 136 3.43 -3.39 -13.20
CA TYR A 136 3.17 -3.51 -11.76
C TYR A 136 2.34 -4.76 -11.46
N PRO A 137 2.93 -5.96 -11.51
CA PRO A 137 2.19 -7.22 -11.51
C PRO A 137 1.58 -7.59 -10.15
N VAL A 138 2.13 -7.07 -9.05
CA VAL A 138 1.64 -7.36 -7.70
C VAL A 138 0.48 -6.42 -7.39
N GLU A 139 -0.71 -6.94 -7.11
CA GLU A 139 -1.87 -6.09 -6.77
C GLU A 139 -1.75 -5.47 -5.37
N SER A 140 -1.21 -6.23 -4.42
CA SER A 140 -0.99 -5.83 -3.04
C SER A 140 0.25 -6.49 -2.49
N LEU A 141 1.07 -5.74 -1.76
CA LEU A 141 2.26 -6.25 -1.07
C LEU A 141 1.85 -7.00 0.22
N PRO A 142 2.10 -8.32 0.34
CA PRO A 142 1.95 -9.03 1.60
C PRO A 142 2.89 -8.46 2.66
N ARG A 143 2.48 -8.43 3.93
CA ARG A 143 3.27 -7.84 5.02
C ARG A 143 4.73 -8.32 5.09
N SER A 144 4.98 -9.61 4.81
CA SER A 144 6.33 -10.17 4.79
C SER A 144 7.20 -9.57 3.68
N GLN A 145 6.62 -9.27 2.52
CA GLN A 145 7.30 -8.58 1.41
C GLN A 145 7.44 -7.09 1.71
N SER A 146 6.39 -6.46 2.27
CA SER A 146 6.42 -5.03 2.63
C SER A 146 7.58 -4.70 3.57
N ARG A 147 7.91 -5.59 4.52
CA ARG A 147 9.09 -5.41 5.40
C ARG A 147 10.39 -5.28 4.62
N ALA A 148 10.66 -6.22 3.71
CA ALA A 148 11.88 -6.21 2.90
C ALA A 148 11.95 -4.95 2.02
N VAL A 149 10.83 -4.59 1.39
CA VAL A 149 10.75 -3.43 0.50
C VAL A 149 10.91 -2.12 1.24
N LEU A 150 10.27 -1.95 2.41
CA LEU A 150 10.42 -0.75 3.22
C LEU A 150 11.83 -0.61 3.79
N ARG A 151 12.47 -1.71 4.21
CA ARG A 151 13.89 -1.69 4.63
C ARG A 151 14.79 -1.21 3.50
N ALA A 152 14.63 -1.81 2.32
CA ALA A 152 15.35 -1.40 1.13
C ALA A 152 15.16 0.10 0.85
N HIS A 153 13.91 0.58 0.91
CA HIS A 153 13.60 1.99 0.72
C HIS A 153 14.31 2.89 1.74
N GLN A 154 14.17 2.62 3.04
CA GLN A 154 14.80 3.44 4.08
C GLN A 154 16.33 3.43 3.97
N MET A 155 16.93 2.27 3.73
CA MET A 155 18.37 2.13 3.50
C MET A 155 18.83 2.99 2.31
N VAL A 156 18.16 2.86 1.16
CA VAL A 156 18.55 3.63 -0.04
C VAL A 156 18.26 5.12 0.15
N PHE A 157 17.12 5.50 0.71
CA PHE A 157 16.71 6.89 0.86
C PHE A 157 17.60 7.66 1.84
N LEU A 158 17.96 7.05 2.97
CA LEU A 158 18.75 7.67 4.03
C LEU A 158 20.26 7.44 3.90
N ARG A 159 20.73 6.77 2.84
CA ARG A 159 22.18 6.50 2.66
C ARG A 159 23.04 7.77 2.67
N GLY A 160 22.48 8.93 2.31
CA GLY A 160 23.18 10.22 2.34
C GLY A 160 23.56 10.70 3.75
N MET A 161 23.17 9.97 4.80
CA MET A 161 23.67 10.14 6.17
C MET A 161 25.10 9.58 6.34
N LEU A 162 25.56 8.76 5.40
CA LEU A 162 26.90 8.18 5.37
C LEU A 162 27.85 9.01 4.47
N PRO A 163 29.17 8.84 4.61
CA PRO A 163 30.12 9.32 3.62
C PRO A 163 29.83 8.74 2.23
N GLU A 164 29.99 9.53 1.17
CA GLU A 164 29.69 9.15 -0.23
C GLU A 164 30.34 7.82 -0.66
N GLN A 165 31.55 7.55 -0.17
CA GLN A 165 32.29 6.31 -0.44
C GLN A 165 31.59 5.03 0.06
N ASP A 166 30.72 5.15 1.06
CA ASP A 166 30.01 4.04 1.69
C ASP A 166 28.60 3.84 1.12
N GLU A 167 28.06 4.81 0.37
CA GLU A 167 26.71 4.74 -0.21
C GLU A 167 26.54 3.53 -1.13
N GLN A 168 27.57 3.18 -1.90
CA GLN A 168 27.51 2.03 -2.82
C GLN A 168 27.32 0.71 -2.08
N ALA A 169 27.94 0.57 -0.89
CA ALA A 169 27.77 -0.63 -0.07
C ALA A 169 26.32 -0.78 0.42
N VAL A 170 25.61 0.33 0.64
CA VAL A 170 24.17 0.31 0.97
C VAL A 170 23.33 -0.14 -0.22
N LEU A 171 23.62 0.37 -1.42
CA LEU A 171 22.91 -0.03 -2.65
C LEU A 171 23.09 -1.53 -2.95
N ASP A 172 24.29 -2.05 -2.70
CA ASP A 172 24.67 -3.45 -2.94
C ASP A 172 24.25 -4.42 -1.83
N HIS A 173 23.76 -3.89 -0.70
CA HIS A 173 23.36 -4.70 0.45
C HIS A 173 22.27 -5.70 0.08
N GLN A 174 22.42 -6.93 0.56
CA GLN A 174 21.57 -8.06 0.19
C GLN A 174 20.44 -8.23 1.20
N ILE A 175 19.21 -7.96 0.77
CA ILE A 175 18.00 -8.09 1.58
C ILE A 175 17.28 -9.39 1.21
N PRO A 176 16.93 -10.25 2.18
CA PRO A 176 16.12 -11.43 1.91
C PRO A 176 14.72 -11.06 1.41
N HIS A 177 14.39 -11.44 0.18
CA HIS A 177 13.09 -11.23 -0.45
C HIS A 177 12.63 -12.47 -1.22
N LEU A 178 11.43 -12.96 -0.93
CA LEU A 178 10.85 -14.15 -1.61
C LEU A 178 11.75 -15.40 -1.61
N GLY A 179 12.58 -15.57 -0.58
CA GLY A 179 13.49 -16.71 -0.45
C GLY A 179 14.81 -16.56 -1.19
N ALA A 180 15.11 -15.39 -1.77
CA ALA A 180 16.38 -15.07 -2.39
C ALA A 180 16.95 -13.75 -1.82
N PRO A 181 18.27 -13.59 -1.73
CA PRO A 181 18.88 -12.29 -1.50
C PRO A 181 18.73 -11.41 -2.76
N VAL A 182 18.33 -10.15 -2.57
CA VAL A 182 18.18 -9.15 -3.62
C VAL A 182 18.86 -7.85 -3.16
N ARG A 183 19.51 -7.12 -4.08
CA ARG A 183 20.12 -5.81 -3.74
C ARG A 183 19.05 -4.82 -3.30
N ALA A 184 19.39 -3.95 -2.35
CA ALA A 184 18.49 -2.91 -1.86
C ALA A 184 18.00 -1.99 -3.01
N GLU A 185 18.92 -1.61 -3.91
CA GLU A 185 18.60 -0.82 -5.11
C GLU A 185 17.59 -1.53 -6.02
N ASP A 186 17.82 -2.80 -6.34
CA ASP A 186 16.94 -3.57 -7.24
C ASP A 186 15.52 -3.70 -6.67
N LEU A 187 15.37 -3.81 -5.33
CA LEU A 187 14.05 -3.81 -4.68
C LEU A 187 13.36 -2.45 -4.78
N VAL A 188 14.11 -1.37 -4.53
CA VAL A 188 13.58 0.00 -4.60
C VAL A 188 13.08 0.32 -6.01
N ASP A 189 13.85 -0.09 -7.03
CA ASP A 189 13.51 0.11 -8.43
C ASP A 189 12.34 -0.77 -8.87
N HIS A 190 12.36 -2.06 -8.52
CA HIS A 190 11.32 -3.00 -8.89
C HIS A 190 9.94 -2.58 -8.37
N TYR A 191 9.87 -2.06 -7.14
CA TYR A 191 8.63 -1.60 -6.52
C TYR A 191 8.37 -0.10 -6.67
N ASN A 192 9.27 0.65 -7.32
CA ASN A 192 9.23 2.10 -7.46
C ASN A 192 8.81 2.81 -6.15
N THR A 193 9.60 2.60 -5.11
CA THR A 193 9.22 2.94 -3.73
C THR A 193 9.13 4.44 -3.43
N TYR A 194 9.64 5.30 -4.32
CA TYR A 194 9.82 6.73 -4.04
C TYR A 194 8.56 7.46 -3.59
N GLU A 195 7.41 7.20 -4.24
CA GLU A 195 6.15 7.87 -3.87
C GLU A 195 5.45 7.15 -2.72
N TRP A 196 5.11 5.87 -2.89
CA TRP A 196 4.20 5.20 -1.97
C TRP A 196 4.86 4.80 -0.65
N ALA A 197 6.16 4.52 -0.63
CA ALA A 197 6.82 4.15 0.63
C ALA A 197 6.94 5.37 1.55
N HIS A 198 7.15 6.56 0.99
CA HIS A 198 7.12 7.80 1.77
C HIS A 198 5.75 8.02 2.44
N GLU A 199 4.66 7.78 1.70
CA GLU A 199 3.30 7.80 2.28
C GLU A 199 3.09 6.70 3.33
N ALA A 200 3.75 5.55 3.19
CA ALA A 200 3.63 4.45 4.15
C ALA A 200 4.35 4.71 5.48
N LEU A 201 5.46 5.46 5.44
CA LEU A 201 6.39 5.71 6.55
C LEU A 201 5.93 6.88 7.42
N THR A 202 4.72 6.77 7.94
CA THR A 202 4.14 7.74 8.87
C THR A 202 3.58 7.04 10.10
N GLU A 203 3.47 7.78 11.20
CA GLU A 203 2.76 7.36 12.40
C GLU A 203 1.23 7.35 12.22
N SER A 204 0.72 8.06 11.20
CA SER A 204 -0.73 8.16 10.95
C SER A 204 -1.27 6.91 10.27
N ASP A 205 -2.38 6.35 10.78
CA ASP A 205 -3.09 5.26 10.10
C ASP A 205 -3.85 5.80 8.88
N TYR A 206 -3.23 5.73 7.70
CA TYR A 206 -3.85 6.17 6.46
C TYR A 206 -5.07 5.34 6.08
N ALA A 207 -5.10 4.04 6.40
CA ALA A 207 -6.26 3.22 6.11
C ALA A 207 -7.47 3.64 6.96
N GLN A 208 -7.23 4.02 8.22
CA GLN A 208 -8.27 4.56 9.09
C GLN A 208 -8.70 5.96 8.66
N ALA A 209 -7.76 6.84 8.30
CA ALA A 209 -8.07 8.19 7.81
C ALA A 209 -8.89 8.14 6.51
N ASP A 210 -8.51 7.27 5.56
CA ASP A 210 -9.20 7.13 4.28
C ASP A 210 -10.58 6.46 4.45
N ALA A 211 -10.71 5.49 5.37
CA ALA A 211 -12.00 4.91 5.73
C ALA A 211 -12.93 5.95 6.40
N MET A 212 -12.39 6.79 7.28
CA MET A 212 -13.15 7.87 7.91
C MET A 212 -13.57 8.92 6.89
N ASN A 213 -12.70 9.28 5.94
CA ASN A 213 -13.05 10.17 4.83
C ASN A 213 -14.16 9.57 3.97
N ARG A 214 -14.07 8.29 3.59
CA ARG A 214 -15.15 7.63 2.82
C ARG A 214 -16.47 7.58 3.58
N VAL A 215 -16.44 7.30 4.88
CA VAL A 215 -17.65 7.32 5.72
C VAL A 215 -18.21 8.74 5.81
N ALA A 216 -17.36 9.75 6.00
CA ALA A 216 -17.76 11.15 6.03
C ALA A 216 -18.37 11.59 4.69
N SER A 217 -17.76 11.24 3.55
CA SER A 217 -18.28 11.53 2.22
C SER A 217 -19.60 10.80 1.93
N LEU A 218 -19.73 9.54 2.33
CA LEU A 218 -20.98 8.77 2.18
C LEU A 218 -22.10 9.34 3.06
N LEU A 219 -21.79 9.79 4.28
CA LEU A 219 -22.73 10.45 5.17
C LEU A 219 -23.14 11.84 4.63
N ALA A 220 -22.20 12.61 4.09
CA ALA A 220 -22.47 13.90 3.45
C ALA A 220 -23.38 13.72 2.22
N ALA A 221 -23.09 12.71 1.38
CA ALA A 221 -23.93 12.36 0.23
C ALA A 221 -25.34 11.90 0.65
N GLN A 222 -25.47 11.13 1.74
CA GLN A 222 -26.78 10.76 2.30
C GLN A 222 -27.56 11.95 2.88
N GLN A 223 -26.86 12.98 3.35
CA GLN A 223 -27.46 14.21 3.89
C GLN A 223 -27.70 15.28 2.81
N GLY A 224 -27.39 15.00 1.54
CA GLY A 224 -27.56 15.93 0.42
C GLY A 224 -26.58 17.11 0.44
N ILE A 225 -25.45 16.98 1.14
CA ILE A 225 -24.37 17.96 1.16
C ILE A 225 -23.38 17.54 0.07
N THR A 226 -23.43 18.22 -1.09
CA THR A 226 -22.60 17.89 -2.26
C THR A 226 -21.31 18.71 -2.37
N ASP A 227 -21.08 19.70 -1.51
CA ASP A 227 -19.89 20.55 -1.60
C ASP A 227 -18.88 20.21 -0.49
N TYR A 228 -17.86 19.46 -0.89
CA TYR A 228 -16.57 19.41 -0.20
C TYR A 228 -15.44 19.75 -1.20
N ASP A 229 -15.73 20.66 -2.14
CA ASP A 229 -14.81 21.07 -3.23
C ASP A 229 -14.19 22.48 -3.04
N ASP A 230 -14.46 23.18 -1.94
CA ASP A 230 -13.91 24.54 -1.72
C ASP A 230 -12.74 24.58 -0.71
N TRP A 231 -11.69 23.79 -0.94
CA TRP A 231 -10.36 24.06 -0.36
C TRP A 231 -9.26 23.91 -1.43
N HIS A 232 -9.19 24.92 -2.30
CA HIS A 232 -7.97 25.34 -3.01
C HIS A 232 -7.64 26.78 -2.63
#